data_AF-A0A6L9H8B4-F1
#
_entry.id   AF-A0A6L9H8B4-F1
#
_cell.length_a   1.000
_cell.length_b   1.000
_cell.length_c   1.000
_cell.angle_alpha   90.00
_cell.angle_beta   90.00
_cell.angle_gamma   90.00
#
_symmetry.space_group_name_H-M   'P 1'
#
loop_
_entity.id
_entity.type
_entity.pdbx_description
1 polymer ?
#
loop_
_entity_poly.entity_id
_entity_poly.type
_entity_poly.pdbx_seq_one_letter_code
_entity_poly.pdbx_strand_id
1 'polypeptide(L)'
;MDGLKKEFLDFAYKFYEQYVADYSSLANVSSYLLLPLSYIAFAQEETQLFKLLFIKDMDLDMVKAKDFYKEIGNEKKAEKFSDTIGMDLSRGKAIFLDLFLYTHGIAVLTATSKLSLSRDDIETMVMNLLTALVKKQKPDWDLPV
;
A
#
# COMPACT_ATOMS: atom_id res chain seq x y z
N MET A 1 -18.41 10.89 23.14
CA MET A 1 -17.53 11.41 22.07
C MET A 1 -16.65 10.31 21.50
N ASP A 2 -16.01 9.50 22.34
CA ASP A 2 -15.11 8.43 21.87
C ASP A 2 -15.79 7.34 21.03
N GLY A 3 -17.03 6.95 21.37
CA GLY A 3 -17.82 6.01 20.56
C GLY A 3 -18.09 6.52 19.14
N LEU A 4 -18.52 7.78 19.00
CA LEU A 4 -18.76 8.41 17.70
C LEU A 4 -17.48 8.52 16.87
N LYS A 5 -16.35 8.84 17.50
CA LYS A 5 -15.04 8.87 16.82
C LYS A 5 -14.70 7.50 16.24
N LYS A 6 -14.86 6.44 17.04
CA LYS A 6 -14.58 5.07 16.61
C LYS A 6 -15.46 4.64 15.44
N GLU A 7 -16.77 4.85 15.54
CA GLU A 7 -17.72 4.52 14.46
C GLU A 7 -17.39 5.24 13.15
N PHE A 8 -16.96 6.50 13.24
CA PHE A 8 -16.53 7.26 12.06
C PHE A 8 -15.23 6.72 11.46
N LEU A 9 -14.24 6.35 12.27
CA LEU A 9 -13.00 5.74 11.80
C LEU A 9 -13.26 4.38 11.14
N ASP A 10 -14.12 3.55 11.72
CA ASP A 10 -14.53 2.27 11.14
C ASP A 10 -15.23 2.47 9.78
N PHE A 11 -16.08 3.50 9.67
CA PHE A 11 -16.71 3.86 8.40
C PHE A 11 -15.69 4.36 7.37
N ALA A 12 -14.78 5.26 7.76
CA ALA A 12 -13.76 5.80 6.87
C ALA A 12 -12.80 4.70 6.37
N TYR A 13 -12.46 3.73 7.22
CA TYR A 13 -11.64 2.60 6.82
C TYR A 13 -12.37 1.68 5.83
N LYS A 14 -13.67 1.39 6.05
CA LYS A 14 -14.49 0.66 5.08
C LYS A 14 -14.60 1.39 3.74
N PHE A 15 -14.69 2.71 3.76
CA PHE A 15 -14.67 3.51 2.54
C PHE A 15 -13.34 3.35 1.79
N TYR A 16 -12.20 3.36 2.50
CA TYR A 16 -10.91 3.05 1.90
C TYR A 16 -10.85 1.63 1.32
N GLU A 17 -11.36 0.62 2.01
CA GLU A 17 -11.41 -0.75 1.48
C GLU A 17 -12.27 -0.84 0.20
N GLN A 18 -13.40 -0.15 0.16
CA GLN A 18 -14.23 -0.05 -1.04
C GLN A 18 -13.51 0.69 -2.18
N TYR A 19 -12.82 1.79 -1.87
CA TYR A 19 -12.02 2.54 -2.84
C TYR A 19 -10.97 1.63 -3.51
N VAL A 20 -10.25 0.81 -2.74
CA VAL A 20 -9.27 -0.13 -3.28
C VAL A 20 -9.94 -1.18 -4.18
N ALA A 21 -11.12 -1.69 -3.79
CA ALA A 21 -11.88 -2.63 -4.59
C ALA A 21 -12.32 -2.00 -5.94
N ASP A 22 -12.84 -0.76 -5.91
CA ASP A 22 -13.27 -0.04 -7.09
C ASP A 22 -12.07 0.27 -8.02
N TYR A 23 -10.96 0.70 -7.44
CA TYR A 23 -9.70 0.95 -8.16
C TYR A 23 -9.25 -0.30 -8.94
N SER A 24 -9.38 -1.49 -8.35
CA SER A 24 -9.02 -2.76 -8.99
C SER A 24 -9.82 -3.04 -10.26
N SER A 25 -11.09 -2.60 -10.31
CA SER A 25 -11.99 -2.83 -11.45
C SER A 25 -11.77 -1.86 -12.62
N LEU A 26 -11.24 -0.66 -12.33
CA LEU A 26 -11.14 0.44 -13.28
C LEU A 26 -9.75 0.59 -13.91
N ALA A 27 -8.69 0.28 -13.15
CA ALA A 27 -7.34 0.73 -13.48
C ALA A 27 -6.52 -0.24 -14.36
N ASN A 28 -7.03 -1.44 -14.69
CA ASN A 28 -6.30 -2.50 -15.40
C ASN A 28 -4.85 -2.67 -14.91
N VAL A 29 -4.66 -2.71 -13.59
CA VAL A 29 -3.34 -2.79 -12.95
C VAL A 29 -3.01 -4.23 -12.59
N SER A 30 -1.74 -4.61 -12.71
CA SER A 30 -1.25 -5.89 -12.21
C SER A 30 -1.56 -6.01 -10.71
N SER A 31 -1.94 -7.21 -10.27
CA SER A 31 -2.39 -7.46 -8.88
C SER A 31 -1.34 -7.09 -7.83
N TYR A 32 -0.05 -7.24 -8.14
CA TYR A 32 1.06 -6.84 -7.26
C TYR A 32 1.28 -5.32 -7.16
N LEU A 33 0.68 -4.52 -8.06
CA LEU A 33 0.68 -3.06 -8.01
C LEU A 33 -0.62 -2.46 -7.46
N LEU A 34 -1.67 -3.26 -7.28
CA LEU A 34 -2.97 -2.77 -6.85
C LEU A 34 -2.90 -1.97 -5.54
N LEU A 35 -2.35 -2.56 -4.49
CA LEU A 35 -2.25 -1.91 -3.18
C LEU A 35 -1.37 -0.64 -3.20
N PRO A 36 -0.14 -0.64 -3.73
CA PRO A 36 0.68 0.56 -3.72
C PRO A 36 0.08 1.71 -4.55
N LEU A 37 -0.53 1.43 -5.71
CA LEU A 37 -1.09 2.48 -6.56
C LEU A 37 -2.40 3.05 -6.01
N SER A 38 -3.33 2.19 -5.58
CA SER A 38 -4.57 2.64 -4.94
C SER A 38 -4.30 3.45 -3.66
N TYR A 39 -3.27 3.10 -2.89
CA TYR A 39 -2.91 3.84 -1.68
C TYR A 39 -2.44 5.27 -1.96
N ILE A 40 -1.61 5.46 -3.00
CA ILE A 40 -1.14 6.80 -3.41
C ILE A 40 -2.28 7.59 -4.06
N ALA A 41 -3.10 6.95 -4.89
CA ALA A 41 -4.27 7.57 -5.50
C ALA A 41 -5.28 8.05 -4.43
N PHE A 42 -5.53 7.25 -3.39
CA PHE A 42 -6.36 7.65 -2.26
C PHE A 42 -5.79 8.87 -1.52
N ALA A 43 -4.47 8.98 -1.41
CA ALA A 43 -3.83 10.17 -0.83
C ALA A 43 -4.03 11.44 -1.70
N GLN A 44 -4.12 11.29 -3.02
CA GLN A 44 -4.37 12.35 -3.98
C GLN A 44 -5.84 12.78 -4.04
N GLU A 45 -6.75 11.80 -4.11
CA GLU A 45 -8.17 12.01 -4.37
C GLU A 45 -8.94 12.28 -3.08
N GLU A 46 -8.61 11.55 -2.01
CA GLU A 46 -9.30 11.56 -0.72
C GLU A 46 -8.37 12.07 0.41
N THR A 47 -7.61 13.12 0.10
CA THR A 47 -6.50 13.62 0.93
C THR A 47 -6.83 13.80 2.42
N GLN A 48 -8.04 14.29 2.75
CA GLN A 48 -8.40 14.52 4.15
C GLN A 48 -8.68 13.21 4.89
N LEU A 49 -9.28 12.23 4.22
CA LEU A 49 -9.47 10.89 4.78
C LEU A 49 -8.13 10.17 4.91
N PHE A 50 -7.23 10.29 3.92
CA PHE A 50 -5.87 9.76 4.03
C PHE A 50 -5.15 10.35 5.26
N LYS A 51 -5.17 11.68 5.44
CA LYS A 51 -4.57 12.33 6.60
C LYS A 51 -5.16 11.85 7.92
N LEU A 52 -6.47 11.62 7.97
CA LEU A 52 -7.12 11.10 9.15
C LEU A 52 -6.64 9.67 9.45
N LEU A 53 -6.81 8.77 8.48
CA LEU A 53 -6.60 7.32 8.64
C LEU A 53 -5.14 6.90 8.72
N PHE A 54 -4.24 7.60 8.02
CA PHE A 54 -2.88 7.13 7.80
C PHE A 54 -1.80 8.12 8.25
N ILE A 55 -2.18 9.25 8.84
CA ILE A 55 -1.21 10.18 9.44
C ILE A 55 -1.59 10.49 10.90
N LYS A 56 -2.84 10.86 11.16
CA LYS A 56 -3.27 11.30 12.49
C LYS A 56 -3.71 10.16 13.41
N ASP A 57 -4.51 9.24 12.89
CA ASP A 57 -5.17 8.17 13.65
C ASP A 57 -4.83 6.80 13.03
N MET A 58 -3.58 6.66 12.60
CA MET A 58 -3.11 5.42 12.01
C MET A 58 -3.01 4.35 13.10
N ASP A 59 -3.89 3.35 13.03
CA ASP A 59 -3.90 2.20 13.94
C ASP A 59 -2.79 1.20 13.58
N LEU A 60 -1.55 1.68 13.61
CA LEU A 60 -0.35 0.93 13.25
C LEU A 60 0.73 1.14 14.31
N ASP A 61 0.80 0.22 15.28
CA ASP A 61 1.80 0.24 16.34
C ASP A 61 3.10 -0.47 15.90
N MET A 62 4.02 0.32 15.34
CA MET A 62 5.32 -0.15 14.86
C MET A 62 6.48 0.30 15.72
N VAL A 63 6.76 -0.43 16.81
CA VAL A 63 8.01 -0.25 17.59
C VAL A 63 9.23 -0.73 16.79
N LYS A 64 9.05 -1.80 16.00
CA LYS A 64 10.01 -2.31 15.02
C LYS A 64 9.33 -2.42 13.65
N ALA A 65 10.11 -2.35 12.57
CA ALA A 65 9.57 -2.42 11.21
C ALA A 65 8.69 -3.67 10.95
N LYS A 66 9.03 -4.83 11.55
CA LYS A 66 8.25 -6.06 11.38
C LYS A 66 6.96 -6.11 12.20
N ASP A 67 6.76 -5.19 13.13
CA ASP A 67 5.50 -5.09 13.91
C ASP A 67 4.32 -4.72 13.01
N PHE A 68 4.58 -4.23 11.80
CA PHE A 68 3.61 -4.07 10.71
C PHE A 68 2.71 -5.31 10.51
N TYR A 69 3.27 -6.50 10.74
CA TYR A 69 2.56 -7.77 10.58
C TYR A 69 1.82 -8.27 11.83
N LYS A 70 1.84 -7.51 12.95
CA LYS A 70 0.94 -7.80 14.08
C LYS A 70 -0.53 -7.55 13.71
N GLU A 71 -0.76 -6.65 12.75
CA GLU A 71 -2.07 -6.46 12.15
C GLU A 71 -2.37 -7.63 11.19
N ILE A 72 -3.39 -8.43 11.52
CA ILE A 72 -3.81 -9.60 10.74
C ILE A 72 -4.14 -9.22 9.29
N GLY A 73 -4.64 -8.01 9.05
CA GLY A 73 -4.92 -7.48 7.72
C GLY A 73 -3.66 -7.41 6.85
N ASN A 74 -2.55 -6.94 7.41
CA ASN A 74 -1.28 -6.81 6.69
C ASN A 74 -0.61 -8.15 6.45
N GLU A 75 -0.73 -9.10 7.39
CA GLU A 75 -0.23 -10.46 7.19
C GLU A 75 -0.92 -11.14 6.00
N LYS A 76 -2.26 -11.11 5.95
CA LYS A 76 -3.03 -11.69 4.83
C LYS A 76 -2.74 -11.02 3.49
N LYS A 77 -2.55 -9.70 3.48
CA LYS A 77 -2.17 -8.96 2.26
C LYS A 77 -0.78 -9.39 1.77
N ALA A 78 0.18 -9.56 2.67
CA ALA A 78 1.52 -10.01 2.32
C ALA A 78 1.58 -11.47 1.87
N GLU A 79 0.75 -12.35 2.41
CA GLU A 79 0.59 -13.73 1.91
C GLU A 79 0.17 -13.73 0.44
N LYS A 80 -0.95 -13.06 0.13
CA LYS A 80 -1.45 -12.94 -1.25
C LYS A 80 -0.43 -12.30 -2.20
N PHE A 81 0.28 -11.29 -1.72
CA PHE A 81 1.34 -10.64 -2.48
C PHE A 81 2.50 -11.60 -2.77
N SER A 82 2.95 -12.37 -1.77
CA SER A 82 4.03 -13.36 -1.91
C SER A 82 3.69 -14.41 -2.96
N ASP A 83 2.47 -14.92 -2.92
CA ASP A 83 1.95 -15.88 -3.91
C ASP A 83 1.97 -15.27 -5.33
N THR A 84 1.51 -14.02 -5.44
CA THR A 84 1.42 -13.29 -6.71
C THR A 84 2.79 -13.11 -7.38
N ILE A 85 3.84 -12.83 -6.60
CA ILE A 85 5.20 -12.67 -7.12
C ILE A 85 5.97 -14.00 -7.21
N GLY A 86 5.37 -15.11 -6.76
CA GLY A 86 5.96 -16.45 -6.77
C GLY A 86 7.18 -16.57 -5.85
N MET A 87 7.07 -16.05 -4.62
CA MET A 87 8.12 -16.10 -3.59
C MET A 87 7.59 -16.71 -2.29
N ASP A 88 8.49 -17.27 -1.47
CA ASP A 88 8.11 -17.71 -0.13
C ASP A 88 7.66 -16.53 0.75
N LEU A 89 6.83 -16.83 1.74
CA LEU A 89 6.20 -15.83 2.59
C LEU A 89 7.21 -14.92 3.31
N SER A 90 8.37 -15.45 3.74
CA SER A 90 9.36 -14.63 4.45
C SER A 90 9.96 -13.59 3.52
N ARG A 91 10.30 -13.97 2.29
CA ARG A 91 10.85 -13.05 1.29
C ARG A 91 9.80 -12.08 0.77
N GLY A 92 8.59 -12.55 0.50
CA GLY A 92 7.50 -11.70 0.04
C GLY A 92 7.05 -10.70 1.10
N LYS A 93 7.02 -11.06 2.40
CA LYS A 93 6.84 -10.09 3.50
C LYS A 93 7.93 -9.01 3.49
N ALA A 94 9.21 -9.36 3.33
CA ALA A 94 10.25 -8.34 3.29
C ALA A 94 10.02 -7.30 2.17
N ILE A 95 9.70 -7.76 0.95
CA ILE A 95 9.42 -6.89 -0.19
C ILE A 95 8.13 -6.08 0.02
N PHE A 96 7.09 -6.70 0.57
CA PHE A 96 5.80 -6.04 0.82
C PHE A 96 5.94 -4.88 1.82
N LEU A 97 6.72 -5.08 2.89
CA LEU A 97 7.02 -4.03 3.87
C LEU A 97 7.79 -2.87 3.23
N ASP A 98 8.83 -3.17 2.44
CA ASP A 98 9.62 -2.15 1.74
C ASP A 98 8.75 -1.34 0.77
N LEU A 99 7.86 -2.01 0.03
CA LEU A 99 6.88 -1.36 -0.84
C LEU A 99 5.93 -0.45 -0.05
N PHE A 100 5.38 -0.94 1.07
CA PHE A 100 4.50 -0.14 1.93
C PHE A 100 5.21 1.12 2.43
N LEU A 101 6.44 1.00 2.92
CA LEU A 101 7.19 2.17 3.43
C LEU A 101 7.48 3.17 2.32
N TYR A 102 7.86 2.68 1.12
CA TYR A 102 8.13 3.53 -0.03
C TYR A 102 6.87 4.29 -0.49
N THR A 103 5.75 3.58 -0.65
CA THR A 103 4.50 4.18 -1.12
C THR A 103 3.87 5.06 -0.07
N HIS A 104 3.99 4.73 1.21
CA HIS A 104 3.56 5.60 2.30
C HIS A 104 4.32 6.93 2.30
N GLY A 105 5.64 6.92 2.07
CA GLY A 105 6.42 8.15 1.91
C GLY A 105 5.91 9.02 0.76
N ILE A 106 5.67 8.44 -0.42
CA ILE A 106 5.10 9.15 -1.58
C ILE A 106 3.70 9.70 -1.26
N ALA A 107 2.85 8.89 -0.62
CA ALA A 107 1.50 9.25 -0.26
C ALA A 107 1.46 10.42 0.75
N VAL A 108 2.33 10.42 1.77
CA VAL A 108 2.46 11.52 2.73
C VAL A 108 2.96 12.80 2.05
N LEU A 109 3.98 12.72 1.21
CA LEU A 109 4.49 13.89 0.46
C LEU A 109 3.41 14.48 -0.45
N THR A 110 2.61 13.63 -1.06
CA THR A 110 1.50 14.03 -1.92
C THR A 110 0.35 14.66 -1.12
N ALA A 111 -0.12 13.99 -0.05
CA ALA A 111 -1.19 14.48 0.81
C ALA A 111 -0.81 15.81 1.50
N THR A 112 0.47 16.06 1.73
CA THR A 112 0.98 17.32 2.30
C THR A 112 1.38 18.37 1.25
N SER A 113 1.05 18.12 -0.03
CA SER A 113 1.29 19.01 -1.16
C SER A 113 2.78 19.38 -1.33
N LYS A 114 3.69 18.49 -0.95
CA LYS A 114 5.14 18.62 -1.15
C LYS A 114 5.61 18.00 -2.44
N LEU A 115 4.81 17.09 -3.00
CA LEU A 115 5.09 16.37 -4.22
C LEU A 115 3.81 16.27 -5.06
N SER A 116 3.95 16.44 -6.37
CA SER A 116 2.90 16.16 -7.35
C SER A 116 3.52 15.26 -8.42
N LEU A 117 2.90 14.10 -8.64
CA LEU A 117 3.32 13.12 -9.63
C LEU A 117 2.13 12.69 -10.45
N SER A 118 2.35 12.43 -11.74
CA SER A 118 1.34 11.79 -12.58
C SER A 118 1.17 10.31 -12.17
N ARG A 119 0.04 9.71 -12.55
CA ARG A 119 -0.20 8.28 -12.34
C ARG A 119 0.90 7.43 -12.98
N ASP A 120 1.34 7.79 -14.18
CA ASP A 120 2.35 7.05 -14.93
C ASP A 120 3.73 7.12 -14.27
N ASP A 121 4.09 8.28 -13.71
CA ASP A 121 5.33 8.43 -12.93
C ASP A 121 5.29 7.55 -11.68
N ILE A 122 4.17 7.56 -10.95
CA ILE A 122 3.98 6.74 -9.74
C ILE A 122 4.09 5.26 -10.10
N GLU A 123 3.38 4.80 -11.13
CA GLU A 123 3.40 3.42 -11.59
C GLU A 123 4.82 2.98 -11.97
N THR A 124 5.52 3.81 -12.74
CA THR A 124 6.92 3.57 -13.13
C THR A 124 7.84 3.47 -11.91
N MET A 125 7.72 4.40 -10.95
CA MET A 125 8.55 4.43 -9.75
C MET A 125 8.33 3.20 -8.86
N VAL A 126 7.06 2.81 -8.65
CA VAL A 126 6.71 1.64 -7.84
C VAL A 126 7.17 0.35 -8.53
N MET A 127 6.95 0.23 -9.84
CA MET A 127 7.38 -0.93 -10.63
C MET A 127 8.91 -1.09 -10.62
N ASN A 128 9.65 0.02 -10.76
CA ASN A 128 11.11 0.02 -10.70
C ASN A 128 11.62 -0.50 -9.35
N LEU A 129 11.04 -0.02 -8.24
CA LEU A 129 11.41 -0.50 -6.90
C LEU A 129 11.09 -1.99 -6.74
N LEU A 130 9.86 -2.39 -7.08
CA LEU A 130 9.43 -3.79 -6.98
C LEU A 130 10.37 -4.71 -7.77
N THR A 131 10.64 -4.36 -9.03
CA THR A 131 11.52 -5.13 -9.91
C THR A 131 12.92 -5.26 -9.33
N ALA A 132 13.49 -4.17 -8.82
CA ALA A 132 14.81 -4.21 -8.19
C ALA A 132 14.84 -5.11 -6.94
N LEU A 133 13.82 -5.03 -6.08
CA LEU A 133 13.72 -5.84 -4.86
C LEU A 133 13.52 -7.33 -5.16
N VAL A 134 12.69 -7.66 -6.14
CA VAL A 134 12.45 -9.06 -6.53
C VAL A 134 13.69 -9.63 -7.23
N LYS A 135 14.28 -8.91 -8.19
CA LYS A 135 15.46 -9.40 -8.92
C LYS A 135 16.69 -9.61 -8.05
N LYS A 136 16.82 -8.87 -6.95
CA LYS A 136 17.86 -9.12 -5.93
C LYS A 136 17.76 -10.53 -5.34
N GLN A 137 16.57 -11.11 -5.28
CA GLN A 137 16.30 -12.42 -4.68
C GLN A 137 16.03 -13.51 -5.72
N LYS A 138 15.53 -13.13 -6.89
CA LYS A 138 15.20 -13.99 -8.04
C LYS A 138 15.61 -13.27 -9.33
N PRO A 139 16.88 -13.37 -9.76
CA PRO A 139 17.40 -12.62 -10.91
C PRO A 139 16.62 -12.84 -12.21
N ASP A 140 16.13 -14.07 -12.41
CA ASP A 140 15.34 -14.50 -13.58
C ASP A 140 13.84 -14.19 -13.42
N TRP A 141 13.47 -13.25 -12.54
CA TRP A 141 12.09 -12.83 -12.43
C TRP A 141 11.71 -11.96 -13.63
N ASP A 142 10.94 -12.56 -14.52
CA ASP A 142 10.18 -11.87 -15.56
C ASP A 142 8.80 -11.51 -15.01
N LEU A 143 8.26 -10.37 -15.48
CA LEU A 143 6.93 -9.93 -15.09
C LEU A 143 5.93 -11.05 -15.44
N PRO A 144 5.08 -11.49 -14.49
CA PRO A 144 3.95 -12.32 -14.85
C PRO A 144 3.14 -11.54 -15.89
N VAL A 145 3.07 -12.08 -17.11
CA VAL A 145 2.22 -11.55 -18.19
C VAL A 145 0.76 -11.68 -17.79
#